data_AF-A0A2Z3YN12-F1
#
_entry.id   AF-A0A2Z3YN12-F1
#
_cell.length_a   1.000
_cell.length_b   1.000
_cell.length_c   1.000
_cell.angle_alpha   90.00
_cell.angle_beta   90.00
_cell.angle_gamma   90.00
#
_symmetry.space_group_name_H-M   'P 1'
#
loop_
_entity.id
_entity.type
_entity.pdbx_description
1 polymer ?
#
loop_
_entity_poly.entity_id
_entity_poly.type
_entity_poly.pdbx_seq_one_letter_code
_entity_poly.pdbx_strand_id
1 'polypeptide(L)'
;MSFRTTTDVMHSTAGKVDNVNEQVHAELNRLQGVVDSLRGVWKGEAQAAFVNLMVRWNDSARELRSALVSISENIRSNARAFQQVEDDNTAAFR
;
A
#
# COMPACT_ATOMS: atom_id res chain seq x y z
N MET A 1 -3.11 29.86 -7.53
CA MET A 1 -3.89 28.72 -8.08
C MET A 1 -3.07 27.44 -8.31
N SER A 2 -1.76 27.50 -8.57
CA SER A 2 -0.95 26.29 -8.83
C SER A 2 -0.83 25.34 -7.63
N PHE A 3 -0.49 25.83 -6.43
CA PHE A 3 -0.24 24.98 -5.26
C PHE A 3 -1.48 24.28 -4.68
N ARG A 4 -2.63 24.95 -4.61
CA ARG A 4 -3.90 24.32 -4.18
C ARG A 4 -4.30 23.14 -5.08
N THR A 5 -4.13 23.29 -6.39
CA THR A 5 -4.33 22.20 -7.37
C THR A 5 -3.36 21.05 -7.12
N THR A 6 -2.11 21.34 -6.78
CA THR A 6 -1.11 20.32 -6.42
C THR A 6 -1.52 19.54 -5.17
N THR A 7 -1.96 20.23 -4.11
CA THR A 7 -2.42 19.58 -2.86
C THR A 7 -3.62 18.64 -3.12
N ASP A 8 -4.59 19.07 -3.93
CA ASP A 8 -5.74 18.24 -4.32
C ASP A 8 -5.31 16.98 -5.11
N VAL A 9 -4.36 17.13 -6.04
CA VAL A 9 -3.78 15.99 -6.79
C VAL A 9 -3.07 15.02 -5.85
N MET A 10 -2.35 15.53 -4.84
CA MET A 10 -1.67 14.69 -3.86
C MET A 10 -2.66 13.91 -2.99
N HIS A 11 -3.73 14.54 -2.50
CA HIS A 11 -4.79 13.83 -1.77
C HIS A 11 -5.46 12.76 -2.63
N SER A 12 -5.79 13.06 -3.89
CA SER A 12 -6.33 12.07 -4.82
C SER A 12 -5.37 10.91 -5.05
N THR A 13 -4.08 11.20 -5.17
CA THR A 13 -3.04 10.17 -5.40
C THR A 13 -2.88 9.28 -4.17
N ALA A 14 -2.88 9.83 -2.96
CA ALA A 14 -2.86 9.04 -1.73
C ALA A 14 -4.07 8.08 -1.67
N GLY A 15 -5.28 8.58 -1.97
CA GLY A 15 -6.48 7.74 -2.03
C GLY A 15 -6.39 6.62 -3.08
N LYS A 16 -5.75 6.87 -4.23
CA LYS A 16 -5.48 5.81 -5.23
C LYS A 16 -4.54 4.74 -4.69
N VAL A 17 -3.50 5.14 -3.95
CA VAL A 17 -2.57 4.18 -3.32
C VAL A 17 -3.29 3.32 -2.29
N ASP A 18 -4.18 3.91 -1.48
CA ASP A 18 -5.00 3.16 -0.52
C ASP A 18 -5.89 2.13 -1.23
N ASN A 19 -6.58 2.53 -2.31
CA ASN A 19 -7.39 1.62 -3.11
C ASN A 19 -6.57 0.46 -3.71
N VAL A 20 -5.37 0.75 -4.21
CA VAL A 20 -4.46 -0.28 -4.73
C VAL A 20 -4.02 -1.23 -3.61
N ASN A 21 -3.75 -0.72 -2.41
CA ASN A 21 -3.41 -1.54 -1.26
C ASN A 21 -4.54 -2.50 -0.87
N GLU A 22 -5.80 -2.03 -0.88
CA GLU A 22 -6.98 -2.87 -0.66
C GLU A 22 -7.11 -3.97 -1.73
N GLN A 23 -6.93 -3.63 -3.01
CA GLN A 23 -6.96 -4.60 -4.11
C GLN A 23 -5.87 -5.66 -3.97
N VAL A 24 -4.65 -5.25 -3.60
CA VAL A 24 -3.54 -6.16 -3.32
C VAL A 24 -3.91 -7.11 -2.17
N HIS A 25 -4.59 -6.64 -1.10
CA HIS A 25 -5.03 -7.53 -0.02
C HIS A 25 -6.07 -8.55 -0.48
N ALA A 26 -7.05 -8.11 -1.28
CA ALA A 26 -8.04 -9.02 -1.84
C ALA A 26 -7.36 -10.12 -2.66
N GLU A 27 -6.39 -9.77 -3.50
CA GLU A 27 -5.69 -10.74 -4.34
C GLU A 27 -4.77 -11.67 -3.53
N LEU A 28 -4.05 -11.15 -2.53
CA LEU A 28 -3.23 -11.97 -1.63
C LEU A 28 -4.09 -12.99 -0.87
N ASN A 29 -5.26 -12.58 -0.39
CA ASN A 29 -6.21 -13.47 0.29
C ASN A 29 -6.77 -14.54 -0.66
N ARG A 30 -7.10 -14.15 -1.89
CA ARG A 30 -7.54 -15.07 -2.94
C ARG A 30 -6.47 -16.13 -3.22
N LEU A 31 -5.23 -15.70 -3.41
CA LEU A 31 -4.09 -16.60 -3.66
C LEU A 31 -3.85 -17.53 -2.48
N GLN A 32 -3.94 -17.04 -1.24
CA GLN A 32 -3.86 -17.88 -0.06
C GLN A 32 -4.94 -18.97 -0.05
N GLY A 33 -6.19 -18.65 -0.41
CA GLY A 33 -7.27 -19.63 -0.50
C GLY A 33 -7.03 -20.70 -1.57
N VAL A 34 -6.52 -20.31 -2.75
CA VAL A 34 -6.11 -21.27 -3.79
C VAL A 34 -5.02 -22.20 -3.25
N VAL A 35 -4.04 -21.63 -2.57
CA VAL A 35 -2.92 -22.38 -2.02
C VAL A 35 -3.37 -23.37 -0.94
N ASP A 36 -4.26 -22.96 -0.03
CA ASP A 36 -4.81 -23.84 1.00
C ASP A 36 -5.64 -24.99 0.40
N SER A 37 -6.33 -24.77 -0.72
CA SER A 37 -7.07 -25.83 -1.42
C SER A 37 -6.16 -26.92 -2.01
N LEU A 38 -4.94 -26.53 -2.42
CA LEU A 38 -3.95 -27.43 -3.01
C LEU A 38 -3.12 -28.18 -1.96
N ARG A 39 -3.17 -27.75 -0.69
CA ARG A 39 -2.43 -28.37 0.43
C ARG A 39 -2.72 -29.86 0.58
N GLY A 40 -3.93 -30.32 0.24
CA GLY A 40 -4.30 -31.74 0.25
C GLY A 40 -3.59 -32.59 -0.79
N VAL A 41 -3.15 -31.98 -1.90
CA VAL A 41 -2.50 -32.64 -3.04
C VAL A 41 -0.98 -32.77 -2.84
N TRP A 42 -0.36 -31.85 -2.09
CA TRP A 42 1.10 -31.78 -1.93
C TRP A 42 1.62 -32.57 -0.72
N LYS A 43 1.14 -33.81 -0.52
CA LYS A 43 1.61 -34.69 0.57
C LYS A 43 2.97 -35.33 0.22
N GLY A 44 3.87 -35.43 1.21
CA GLY A 44 5.20 -36.06 1.06
C GLY A 44 6.36 -35.06 1.04
N GLU A 45 7.46 -35.37 0.34
CA GLU A 45 8.68 -34.52 0.26
C GLU A 45 8.40 -33.07 -0.19
N ALA A 46 7.34 -32.83 -0.97
CA ALA A 46 6.95 -31.49 -1.42
C ALA A 46 6.41 -30.58 -0.30
N GLN A 47 6.05 -31.14 0.87
CA GLN A 47 5.46 -30.38 1.97
C GLN A 47 6.43 -29.35 2.57
N ALA A 48 7.72 -29.66 2.67
CA ALA A 48 8.70 -28.73 3.21
C ALA A 48 8.93 -27.53 2.28
N ALA A 49 9.03 -27.77 0.97
CA ALA A 49 9.16 -26.72 -0.04
C ALA A 49 7.94 -25.79 -0.05
N PHE A 50 6.75 -26.35 0.12
CA PHE A 50 5.51 -25.59 0.23
C PHE A 50 5.46 -24.69 1.46
N VAL A 51 5.81 -25.21 2.63
CA VAL A 51 5.83 -24.42 3.87
C VAL A 51 6.79 -23.25 3.71
N ASN A 52 7.98 -23.49 3.16
CA ASN A 52 8.96 -22.43 2.91
C ASN A 52 8.46 -21.40 1.90
N LEU A 53 7.78 -21.83 0.83
CA LEU A 53 7.14 -20.91 -0.12
C LEU A 53 6.10 -20.04 0.57
N MET A 54 5.27 -20.61 1.44
CA MET A 54 4.23 -19.88 2.16
C MET A 54 4.79 -18.88 3.18
N VAL A 55 5.89 -19.20 3.84
CA VAL A 55 6.59 -18.24 4.71
C VAL A 55 7.06 -17.05 3.88
N ARG A 56 7.81 -17.30 2.80
CA ARG A 56 8.33 -16.24 1.93
C ARG A 56 7.21 -15.39 1.32
N TRP A 57 6.13 -16.03 0.90
CA TRP A 57 4.94 -15.37 0.37
C TRP A 57 4.34 -14.40 1.39
N ASN A 58 4.12 -14.87 2.62
CA ASN A 58 3.56 -14.05 3.70
C ASN A 58 4.46 -12.85 4.02
N ASP A 59 5.78 -13.03 3.98
CA ASP A 59 6.73 -11.96 4.23
C ASP A 59 6.70 -10.92 3.10
N SER A 60 6.77 -11.34 1.83
CA SER A 60 6.63 -10.43 0.68
C SER A 60 5.30 -9.67 0.68
N ALA A 61 4.21 -10.34 1.08
CA ALA A 61 2.90 -9.70 1.24
C ALA A 61 2.90 -8.62 2.34
N ARG A 62 3.60 -8.85 3.46
CA ARG A 62 3.76 -7.85 4.54
C ARG A 62 4.63 -6.69 4.11
N GLU A 63 5.70 -6.96 3.38
CA GLU A 63 6.60 -5.93 2.85
C GLU A 63 5.87 -5.01 1.87
N LEU A 64 5.14 -5.59 0.91
CA LEU A 64 4.34 -4.82 -0.05
C LEU A 64 3.29 -3.94 0.65
N ARG A 65 2.61 -4.50 1.66
CA ARG A 65 1.70 -3.75 2.55
C ARG A 65 2.36 -2.53 3.17
N SER A 66 3.47 -2.76 3.86
CA SER A 66 4.19 -1.72 4.56
C SER A 66 4.64 -0.63 3.60
N ALA A 67 5.11 -1.00 2.41
CA ALA A 67 5.53 -0.05 1.39
C ALA A 67 4.38 0.82 0.90
N LEU A 68 3.22 0.23 0.57
CA LEU A 68 2.05 0.98 0.08
C LEU A 68 1.49 1.94 1.13
N VAL A 69 1.40 1.51 2.40
CA VAL A 69 1.03 2.40 3.52
C VAL A 69 2.03 3.55 3.67
N SER A 70 3.32 3.24 3.67
CA SER A 70 4.37 4.28 3.78
C SER A 70 4.29 5.29 2.63
N ILE A 71 3.97 4.83 1.41
CA ILE A 71 3.78 5.71 0.25
C ILE A 71 2.58 6.62 0.44
N SER A 72 1.41 6.10 0.85
CA SER A 72 0.22 6.94 1.02
C SER A 72 0.38 7.94 2.17
N GLU A 73 1.04 7.54 3.26
CA GLU A 73 1.42 8.43 4.36
C GLU A 73 2.38 9.52 3.93
N ASN A 74 3.41 9.19 3.15
CA ASN A 74 4.37 10.17 2.64
C ASN A 74 3.70 11.21 1.75
N ILE A 75 2.81 10.78 0.84
CA ILE A 75 2.05 11.69 -0.02
C ILE A 75 1.19 12.64 0.82
N ARG A 76 0.46 12.11 1.82
CA ARG A 76 -0.36 12.93 2.72
C ARG A 76 0.48 13.89 3.56
N SER A 77 1.66 13.47 4.01
CA SER A 77 2.58 14.32 4.76
C SER A 77 3.07 15.48 3.90
N ASN A 78 3.47 15.20 2.67
CA ASN A 78 3.90 16.25 1.74
C ASN A 78 2.74 17.20 1.42
N ALA A 79 1.51 16.69 1.23
CA ALA A 79 0.33 17.52 0.99
C ALA A 79 0.08 18.52 2.14
N ARG A 80 0.18 18.07 3.39
CA ARG A 80 0.08 18.94 4.57
C ARG A 80 1.19 20.00 4.62
N ALA A 81 2.42 19.61 4.30
CA ALA A 81 3.55 20.54 4.26
C ALA A 81 3.35 21.64 3.20
N PHE A 82 2.85 21.27 2.01
CA PHE A 82 2.49 22.25 0.97
C PHE A 82 1.36 23.18 1.41
N GLN A 83 0.32 22.66 2.07
CA GLN A 83 -0.77 23.48 2.58
C GLN A 83 -0.29 24.49 3.63
N GLN A 84 0.57 24.07 4.57
CA GLN A 84 1.14 24.97 5.58
C GLN A 84 1.91 26.12 4.93
N VAL A 85 2.75 25.83 3.92
CA VAL A 85 3.49 26.85 3.17
C VAL A 85 2.55 27.80 2.43
N GLU A 86 1.39 27.34 1.94
CA GLU A 86 0.37 28.21 1.35
C GLU A 86 -0.23 29.16 2.39
N ASP A 87 -0.62 28.61 3.55
CA ASP A 87 -1.26 29.37 4.62
C ASP A 87 -0.31 30.46 5.17
N ASP A 88 0.97 30.12 5.37
CA ASP A 88 2.01 31.05 5.83
C ASP A 88 2.25 32.17 4.80
N ASN A 89 2.38 31.82 3.52
CA ASN A 89 2.53 32.82 2.45
C ASN A 89 1.30 33.73 2.38
N THR A 90 0.09 33.16 2.43
CA THR A 90 -1.16 33.94 2.36
C THR A 90 -1.30 34.87 3.56
N ALA A 91 -0.87 34.44 4.75
CA ALA A 91 -0.83 35.29 5.94
C ALA A 91 0.21 36.41 5.83
N ALA A 92 1.35 36.17 5.19
CA ALA A 92 2.40 37.18 4.99
C ALA A 92 2.03 38.28 3.97
N PHE A 93 1.11 38.01 3.05
CA PHE A 93 0.61 38.98 2.06
C PHE A 93 -0.68 39.71 2.48
N ARG A 94 -1.23 39.40 3.66
CA ARG A 94 -2.37 40.11 4.27
C ARG A 94 -1.89 41.13 5.29
#